data_AF-A0A848NDF9-F1
#
_entry.id   AF-A0A848NDF9-F1
#
_cell.length_a   1.000
_cell.length_b   1.000
_cell.length_c   1.000
_cell.angle_alpha   90.00
_cell.angle_beta   90.00
_cell.angle_gamma   90.00
#
_symmetry.space_group_name_H-M   'P 1'
#
loop_
_entity.id
_entity.type
_entity.pdbx_description
1 polymer ?
#
loop_
_entity_poly.entity_id
_entity_poly.type
_entity_poly.pdbx_seq_one_letter_code
_entity_poly.pdbx_strand_id
1 'polypeptide(L)' 'MSMITTVRSQLLARKGSWPAICEKAGVSYSWLTKYAQGKITNPGSRQLEAVSRCLGEAGTQQPTDLSARTEPNQ' A
#
# COMPACT_ATOMS: atom_id res chain seq x y z
N MET A 1 3.65 12.37 6.55
CA MET A 1 3.63 10.93 6.88
C MET A 1 4.27 10.18 5.72
N SER A 2 5.28 9.36 5.98
CA SER A 2 5.97 8.62 4.91
C SER A 2 5.15 7.43 4.43
N MET A 3 5.17 7.14 3.12
CA MET A 3 4.49 6.00 2.48
C MET A 3 4.72 4.68 3.24
N ILE A 4 5.94 4.48 3.73
CA ILE A 4 6.37 3.32 4.53
C ILE A 4 5.49 3.17 5.78
N THR A 5 5.28 4.26 6.52
CA THR A 5 4.48 4.26 7.75
C THR A 5 3.01 3.96 7.46
N THR A 6 2.44 4.53 6.40
CA THR A 6 1.05 4.28 5.99
C THR A 6 0.82 2.83 5.61
N VAL A 7 1.67 2.29 4.72
CA VAL A 7 1.61 0.89 4.29
C VAL A 7 1.78 -0.03 5.50
N ARG A 8 2.70 0.27 6.43
CA ARG A 8 2.89 -0.53 7.64
C ARG A 8 1.65 -0.56 8.54
N SER A 9 1.00 0.58 8.76
CA SER A 9 -0.22 0.65 9.57
C SER A 9 -1.37 -0.15 8.96
N GLN A 10 -1.59 -0.03 7.65
CA GLN A 10 -2.62 -0.83 6.97
C GLN A 10 -2.31 -2.32 6.98
N LEU A 11 -1.04 -2.68 6.85
CA LEU A 11 -0.58 -4.07 6.90
C LEU A 11 -0.74 -4.67 8.29
N LEU A 12 -0.49 -3.90 9.36
CA LEU A 12 -0.75 -4.31 10.74
C LEU A 12 -2.26 -4.50 11.02
N ALA A 13 -3.11 -3.64 10.47
CA ALA A 13 -4.56 -3.77 10.57
C ALA A 13 -5.09 -5.04 9.86
N ARG A 14 -4.38 -5.53 8.84
CA ARG A 14 -4.75 -6.71 8.03
C ARG A 14 -3.88 -7.93 8.29
N LYS A 15 -3.52 -8.17 9.56
CA LYS A 15 -2.70 -9.31 9.99
C LYS A 15 -3.19 -10.69 9.53
N GLY A 16 -4.50 -10.86 9.39
CA GLY A 16 -5.10 -12.11 8.89
C GLY A 16 -4.85 -12.39 7.41
N SER A 17 -4.54 -11.36 6.61
CA SER A 17 -4.37 -11.48 5.15
C SER A 17 -2.90 -11.45 4.71
N TRP A 18 -1.96 -11.52 5.64
CA TRP A 18 -0.52 -11.51 5.34
C TRP A 18 -0.06 -12.53 4.30
N PRO A 19 -0.45 -13.83 4.38
CA PRO A 19 -0.04 -14.80 3.36
C PRO A 19 -0.58 -14.43 1.98
N ALA A 20 -1.86 -14.06 1.87
CA ALA A 20 -2.47 -13.65 0.60
C ALA A 20 -1.82 -12.40 0.00
N ILE A 21 -1.44 -11.42 0.83
CA ILE A 21 -0.71 -10.22 0.38
C ILE A 21 0.70 -10.61 -0.10
N CYS A 22 1.38 -11.53 0.58
CA CYS A 22 2.69 -12.03 0.17
C CYS A 22 2.63 -12.69 -1.20
N GLU A 23 1.64 -13.56 -1.41
CA GLU A 23 1.41 -14.25 -2.68
C GLU A 23 1.08 -13.27 -3.81
N LYS A 24 0.15 -12.33 -3.58
CA LYS A 24 -0.23 -11.32 -4.60
C LYS A 24 0.89 -10.32 -4.91
N ALA A 25 1.64 -9.88 -3.90
CA ALA A 25 2.73 -8.93 -4.08
C ALA A 25 4.05 -9.60 -4.52
N GLY A 26 4.14 -10.93 -4.49
CA GLY A 26 5.36 -11.67 -4.78
C GLY A 26 6.49 -11.38 -3.79
N VAL A 27 6.16 -11.16 -2.51
CA VAL A 27 7.13 -10.89 -1.44
C VAL A 27 7.20 -12.05 -0.46
N SER A 28 8.40 -12.35 0.05
CA SER A 28 8.57 -13.41 1.04
C SER A 28 7.95 -13.02 2.38
N TYR A 29 7.34 -13.99 3.07
CA TYR A 29 6.75 -13.77 4.39
C TYR A 29 7.75 -13.17 5.39
N SER A 30 9.00 -13.64 5.40
CA SER A 30 10.07 -13.08 6.25
C SER A 30 10.38 -11.62 5.95
N TRP A 31 10.25 -11.19 4.68
CA TRP A 31 10.41 -9.79 4.31
C TRP A 31 9.25 -8.95 4.87
N LEU A 32 8.01 -9.44 4.71
CA LEU A 32 6.81 -8.80 5.23
C LEU A 32 6.85 -8.65 6.75
N THR A 33 7.32 -9.67 7.49
CA THR A 33 7.45 -9.60 8.94
C THR A 33 8.50 -8.58 9.38
N LYS A 34 9.68 -8.57 8.73
CA LYS A 34 10.75 -7.59 9.01
C LYS A 34 10.30 -6.15 8.70
N TYR A 35 9.55 -5.99 7.61
CA TYR A 35 8.93 -4.72 7.23
C TYR A 35 7.93 -4.25 8.29
N ALA A 36 7.01 -5.13 8.69
CA ALA A 36 6.03 -4.86 9.74
C ALA A 36 6.71 -4.49 11.08
N GLN A 37 7.84 -5.12 11.41
CA GLN A 37 8.64 -4.80 12.59
C GLN A 37 9.40 -3.46 12.49
N GLY A 38 9.48 -2.84 11.32
CA GLY A 38 10.28 -1.63 11.11
C GLY A 38 11.78 -1.89 11.05
N LYS A 39 12.20 -3.15 10.86
CA LYS A 39 13.62 -3.54 10.68
C LYS A 39 14.13 -3.27 9.27
N ILE A 40 13.25 -2.93 8.34
CA ILE A 40 13.58 -2.59 6.95
C ILE A 40 13.50 -1.08 6.80
N THR A 41 14.66 -0.42 6.79
CA THR A 41 14.77 1.03 6.61
C THR A 41 14.57 1.43 5.14
N ASN A 42 15.00 0.60 4.20
CA ASN A 42 14.82 0.83 2.76
C ASN A 42 14.13 -0.39 2.12
N PRO A 43 12.79 -0.48 2.20
CA PRO A 43 12.06 -1.49 1.45
C PRO A 43 12.31 -1.21 -0.03
N GLY A 44 12.79 -2.21 -0.79
CA GLY A 44 12.99 -2.02 -2.23
C GLY A 44 11.71 -1.45 -2.84
N SER A 45 11.83 -0.34 -3.58
CA SER A 45 10.68 0.41 -4.12
C SER A 45 9.66 -0.50 -4.81
N ARG A 46 10.16 -1.50 -5.54
CA ARG A 46 9.35 -2.55 -6.19
C ARG A 46 8.45 -3.34 -5.24
N GLN A 47 8.97 -3.77 -4.10
CA GLN A 47 8.21 -4.56 -3.11
C GLN A 47 7.23 -3.67 -2.36
N LEU A 48 7.65 -2.45 -2.02
CA LEU A 48 6.80 -1.47 -1.37
C LEU A 48 5.60 -1.12 -2.26
N GLU A 49 5.83 -0.89 -3.56
CA GLU A 49 4.76 -0.64 -4.53
C GLU A 49 3.83 -1.85 -4.69
N ALA A 50 4.37 -3.07 -4.79
CA ALA A 50 3.56 -4.27 -4.92
C ALA A 50 2.64 -4.48 -3.70
N VAL A 51 3.18 -4.30 -2.50
CA VAL A 51 2.42 -4.40 -1.24
C VAL A 51 1.42 -3.23 -1.13
N SER A 52 1.84 -2.01 -1.46
CA SER A 52 0.97 -0.83 -1.49
C SER A 52 -0.19 -1.02 -2.45
N ARG A 53 0.04 -1.59 -3.64
CA ARG A 53 -1.01 -1.90 -4.60
C ARG A 53 -2.00 -2.93 -4.04
N CYS A 54 -1.51 -3.99 -3.41
CA CYS A 54 -2.37 -4.98 -2.75
C CYS A 54 -3.21 -4.40 -1.61
N LEU A 55 -2.68 -3.41 -0.88
CA LEU A 55 -3.39 -2.75 0.22
C LEU A 55 -4.32 -1.62 -0.26
N GLY A 56 -3.91 -0.89 -1.30
CA GLY A 56 -4.61 0.24 -1.91
C GLY A 56 -5.92 -0.17 -2.58
N GLU A 57 -5.95 -1.33 -3.23
CA GLU A 57 -7.19 -1.94 -3.76
C GLU A 57 -8.27 -2.12 -2.67
N ALA A 58 -7.87 -2.16 -1.40
CA ALA A 58 -8.78 -2.30 -0.28
C ALA A 58 -8.89 -1.01 0.57
N GLY A 59 -8.30 0.12 0.15
CA GLY A 59 -8.19 1.33 0.97
C GLY A 59 -8.18 2.69 0.25
N THR A 60 -8.30 2.75 -1.08
CA THR A 60 -8.55 3.98 -1.84
C THR A 60 -9.56 3.59 -2.93
N GLN A 61 -10.80 4.06 -3.02
CA GLN A 61 -11.30 5.42 -2.81
C GLN A 61 -10.24 6.45 -3.19
N GLN A 62 -9.80 6.35 -4.44
CA GLN A 62 -9.59 7.54 -5.22
C GLN A 62 -10.91 7.76 -5.97
N PRO A 63 -11.91 8.46 -5.39
CA PRO A 63 -12.84 9.13 -6.25
C PRO A 63 -11.96 10.06 -7.08
N THR A 64 -11.86 9.75 -8.35
CA THR A 64 -11.94 10.73 -9.44
C THR A 64 -12.62 12.02 -8.95
N ASP A 65 -11.87 12.89 -8.27
CA ASP A 65 -12.08 14.32 -8.26
C ASP A 65 -11.34 14.87 -9.48
N LEU A 66 -11.80 14.45 -10.65
CA LEU A 66 -11.42 15.05 -11.92
C LEU A 66 -12.66 15.09 -12.81
N SER A 67 -13.75 15.63 -12.27
CA SER A 67 -14.90 16.03 -13.07
C SER A 67 -15.58 17.27 -12.47
N ALA A 68 -14.78 18.23 -11.99
CA ALA A 68 -15.20 19.60 -11.72
C ALA A 68 -14.38 20.56 -12.60
N ARG A 69 -14.49 20.39 -13.93
CA ARG A 69 -14.19 21.46 -14.87
C ARG A 69 -15.35 21.60 -15.85
N THR A 70 -16.50 22.01 -15.31
CA THR A 70 -17.52 22.68 -16.10
C THR A 70 -17.18 24.17 -16.06
N GLU A 71 -16.15 24.55 -16.82
CA GLU A 71 -16.01 25.92 -17.29
C GLU A 71 -16.23 25.89 -18.80
N PRO A 72 -17.37 26.43 -19.26
CA PRO A 72 -17.35 27.39 -20.34
C PRO A 72 -17.70 28.76 -19.75
N ASN A 73 -16.67 29.58 -19.64
CA ASN A 73 -16.73 31.02 -19.49
C ASN A 73 -17.02 31.65 -20.86
N GLN A 74 -17.88 32.67 -20.85
CA GLN A 74 -18.32 33.59 -21.92
C GLN A 74 -19.56 33.18 -22.72
#